data_AF-A0A381E9T9-F1
#
_entry.id   AF-A0A381E9T9-F1
#
_cell.length_a   1.000
_cell.length_b   1.000
_cell.length_c   1.000
_cell.angle_alpha   90.00
_cell.angle_beta   90.00
_cell.angle_gamma   90.00
#
_symmetry.space_group_name_H-M   'P 1'
#
loop_
_entity.id
_entity.type
_entity.pdbx_description
1 polymer ?
#
loop_
_entity_poly.entity_id
_entity_poly.type
_entity_poly.pdbx_seq_one_letter_code
_entity_poly.pdbx_strand_id
1 'polypeptide(L)'
;MDTTCFGRKWGVMVLYDACSKRALMVVAVERETNALYTQAVAALREKGIEIQSIICDGKSGLLDSFLGIPVDVPISPNKNHRAPPEQKA
;
A
#
# COMPACT_ATOMS: atom_id res chain seq x y z
N MET A 1 -2.87 -0.10 -0.33
CA MET A 1 -2.81 -1.52 -0.68
C MET A 1 -1.61 -2.10 0.04
N ASP A 2 -1.80 -3.23 0.68
CA ASP A 2 -0.73 -3.94 1.36
C ASP A 2 -0.78 -5.43 1.00
N THR A 3 0.38 -6.07 0.94
CA THR A 3 0.48 -7.51 0.73
C THR A 3 1.39 -8.11 1.79
N THR A 4 0.79 -8.82 2.74
CA THR A 4 1.56 -9.56 3.75
C THR A 4 1.89 -10.95 3.20
N CYS A 5 3.17 -11.24 2.98
CA CYS A 5 3.64 -12.56 2.55
C CYS A 5 3.96 -13.46 3.74
N PHE A 6 3.38 -14.68 3.75
CA PHE A 6 3.64 -15.72 4.75
C PHE A 6 4.68 -16.71 4.22
N GLY A 7 5.95 -16.43 4.51
CA GLY A 7 7.08 -17.20 3.97
C GLY A 7 7.24 -17.01 2.46
N ARG A 8 7.58 -18.07 1.73
CA ARG A 8 7.75 -18.04 0.26
C ARG A 8 6.61 -18.73 -0.52
N LYS A 9 5.52 -19.07 0.17
CA LYS A 9 4.46 -19.95 -0.37
C LYS A 9 3.19 -19.21 -0.77
N TRP A 10 2.78 -18.23 0.03
CA TRP A 10 1.57 -17.47 -0.20
C TRP A 10 1.60 -16.17 0.63
N GLY A 11 0.66 -15.27 0.34
CA GLY A 11 0.44 -14.02 1.03
C GLY A 11 -1.02 -13.62 0.95
N VAL A 12 -1.37 -12.54 1.64
CA VAL A 12 -2.70 -11.92 1.59
C VAL A 12 -2.52 -10.50 1.11
N MET A 13 -3.23 -10.16 0.03
CA MET A 13 -3.34 -8.79 -0.46
C MET A 13 -4.64 -8.18 0.04
N VAL A 14 -4.55 -6.97 0.60
CA VAL A 14 -5.68 -6.21 1.12
C VAL A 14 -5.77 -4.86 0.41
N LEU A 15 -6.93 -4.58 -0.17
CA LEU A 15 -7.31 -3.28 -0.67
C LEU A 15 -8.28 -2.67 0.34
N TYR A 16 -7.85 -1.58 0.96
CA TYR A 16 -8.56 -0.90 2.01
C TYR A 16 -8.94 0.51 1.56
N ASP A 17 -10.20 0.87 1.74
CA ASP A 17 -10.68 2.22 1.53
C ASP A 17 -10.43 3.06 2.80
N ALA A 18 -9.53 4.04 2.66
CA ALA A 18 -9.18 4.95 3.74
C ALA A 18 -10.33 5.90 4.13
N CYS A 19 -11.27 6.18 3.23
CA CYS A 19 -12.41 7.07 3.47
C CYS A 19 -13.52 6.36 4.25
N SER A 20 -14.03 5.23 3.73
CA SER A 20 -15.10 4.48 4.42
C SER A 20 -14.61 3.57 5.54
N LYS A 21 -13.28 3.41 5.70
CA LYS A 21 -12.64 2.51 6.66
C LYS A 21 -13.01 1.02 6.47
N ARG A 22 -13.29 0.61 5.22
CA ARG A 22 -13.71 -0.75 4.88
C ARG A 22 -12.70 -1.44 3.97
N ALA A 23 -12.57 -2.76 4.13
CA ALA A 23 -11.87 -3.58 3.16
C ALA A 23 -12.71 -3.71 1.89
N LEU A 24 -12.17 -3.28 0.76
CA LEU A 24 -12.79 -3.43 -0.56
C LEU A 24 -12.52 -4.81 -1.16
N MET A 25 -11.35 -5.38 -0.85
CA MET A 25 -10.93 -6.70 -1.31
C MET A 25 -9.91 -7.30 -0.35
N VAL A 26 -10.05 -8.59 -0.09
CA VAL A 26 -9.07 -9.42 0.62
C VAL A 26 -8.89 -10.68 -0.19
N VAL A 27 -7.68 -10.96 -0.66
CA VAL A 27 -7.41 -12.11 -1.53
C VAL A 27 -6.12 -12.80 -1.14
N ALA A 28 -6.14 -14.13 -1.13
CA ALA A 28 -4.93 -14.94 -0.99
C ALA A 28 -4.18 -14.96 -2.32
N VAL A 29 -2.89 -14.67 -2.28
CA VAL A 29 -2.01 -14.61 -3.45
C VAL A 29 -0.82 -15.55 -3.24
N GLU A 30 -0.36 -16.24 -4.27
CA GLU A 30 0.83 -17.11 -4.12
C GLU A 30 2.12 -16.29 -3.98
N ARG A 31 2.24 -15.21 -4.76
CA ARG A 31 3.37 -14.27 -4.74
C ARG A 31 2.90 -12.87 -5.03
N GLU A 32 3.51 -11.90 -4.37
CA GLU A 32 3.30 -10.49 -4.64
C GLU A 32 3.97 -10.09 -5.98
N THR A 33 3.17 -9.73 -6.98
CA THR A 33 3.61 -9.28 -8.31
C THR A 33 2.91 -7.99 -8.72
N ASN A 34 3.53 -7.18 -9.59
CA ASN A 34 2.92 -5.94 -10.08
C ASN A 34 1.59 -6.19 -10.82
N ALA A 35 1.49 -7.31 -11.54
CA ALA A 35 0.28 -7.70 -12.27
C ALA A 35 -0.93 -7.87 -11.33
N LEU A 36 -0.73 -8.39 -10.11
CA LEU A 36 -1.80 -8.53 -9.12
C LEU A 36 -2.35 -7.17 -8.68
N TYR A 37 -1.46 -6.20 -8.48
CA TYR A 37 -1.86 -4.85 -8.12
C TYR A 37 -2.66 -4.17 -9.25
N THR A 38 -2.21 -4.28 -10.50
CA THR A 38 -2.94 -3.74 -11.66
C THR A 38 -4.30 -4.39 -11.83
N GLN A 39 -4.39 -5.71 -11.70
CA GLN A 39 -5.66 -6.46 -11.77
C GLN A 39 -6.62 -6.05 -10.65
N ALA A 40 -6.13 -5.89 -9.43
CA ALA A 40 -6.98 -5.49 -8.31
C ALA A 40 -7.53 -4.07 -8.49
N VAL A 41 -6.72 -3.14 -9.01
CA VAL A 41 -7.17 -1.79 -9.38
C VAL A 41 -8.20 -1.82 -10.51
N ALA A 42 -7.97 -2.64 -11.55
CA ALA A 42 -8.93 -2.80 -12.64
C ALA A 42 -10.28 -3.32 -12.12
N ALA A 43 -10.27 -4.33 -11.24
CA ALA A 43 -11.47 -4.87 -10.61
C ALA A 43 -12.22 -3.85 -9.74
N LEU A 44 -11.52 -2.91 -9.08
CA LEU A 44 -12.17 -1.80 -8.38
C LEU A 44 -12.84 -0.83 -9.36
N ARG A 45 -12.16 -0.48 -10.46
CA ARG A 45 -12.72 0.41 -11.50
C ARG A 45 -13.94 -0.20 -12.18
N GLU A 46 -13.93 -1.50 -12.47
CA GLU A 46 -15.08 -2.23 -13.02
C GLU A 46 -16.30 -2.19 -12.07
N LYS A 47 -16.06 -2.13 -10.76
CA LYS A 47 -17.13 -1.95 -9.75
C LYS A 47 -17.61 -0.51 -9.63
N GLY A 48 -17.09 0.42 -10.45
CA GLY A 48 -17.41 1.84 -10.39
C GLY A 48 -16.78 2.58 -9.21
N ILE A 49 -15.74 2.01 -8.59
CA ILE A 49 -15.03 2.67 -7.49
C ILE A 49 -14.00 3.63 -8.09
N GLU A 50 -14.17 4.92 -7.79
CA GLU A 50 -13.21 5.94 -8.17
C GLU A 50 -12.00 5.91 -7.21
N ILE A 51 -10.81 5.71 -7.77
CA ILE A 51 -9.57 5.63 -7.01
C ILE A 51 -8.88 6.99 -7.09
N GLN A 52 -8.92 7.72 -5.99
CA GLN A 52 -8.30 9.06 -5.88
C GLN A 52 -6.79 8.98 -5.70
N SER A 53 -6.33 8.03 -4.88
CA SER A 53 -4.90 7.77 -4.65
C SER A 53 -4.69 6.34 -4.17
N ILE A 54 -3.47 5.85 -4.33
CA ILE A 54 -3.06 4.54 -3.83
C ILE A 54 -1.86 4.75 -2.90
N ILE A 55 -1.95 4.21 -1.68
CA ILE A 55 -0.81 4.16 -0.77
C ILE A 55 -0.26 2.73 -0.79
N CYS A 56 1.02 2.56 -1.08
CA CYS A 56 1.68 1.24 -1.12
C CYS A 56 2.92 1.24 -0.23
N ASP A 57 3.14 0.13 0.48
CA ASP A 57 4.35 -0.03 1.29
C ASP A 57 5.51 -0.52 0.42
N GLY A 58 6.39 0.41 0.03
CA GLY A 58 7.82 0.13 -0.20
C GLY A 58 8.27 -0.65 -1.46
N LYS A 59 7.41 -1.07 -2.39
CA LYS A 59 7.88 -1.79 -3.60
C LYS A 59 8.27 -0.84 -4.75
N SER A 60 9.57 -0.72 -5.00
CA SER A 60 10.13 0.02 -6.13
C SER A 60 9.69 -0.58 -7.47
N GLY A 61 9.12 0.25 -8.36
CA GLY A 61 8.58 -0.15 -9.67
C GLY A 61 7.06 -0.40 -9.73
N LEU A 62 6.37 -0.40 -8.58
CA LEU A 62 4.90 -0.44 -8.56
C LEU A 62 4.28 0.90 -9.02
N LEU A 63 4.99 1.99 -8.75
CA LEU A 63 4.61 3.37 -9.09
C LEU A 63 4.41 3.55 -10.61
N ASP A 64 5.27 2.93 -11.42
CA ASP A 64 5.21 3.03 -12.90
C ASP A 64 4.02 2.27 -13.49
N SER A 65 3.42 1.34 -12.74
CA SER A 65 2.29 0.52 -13.21
C SER A 65 0.94 1.26 -13.13
N PHE A 66 0.90 2.43 -12.49
CA PHE A 66 -0.32 3.23 -12.27
C PHE A 66 -0.21 4.61 -12.92
N LEU A 67 -0.01 4.64 -14.23
CA LEU A 67 -0.05 5.88 -15.03
C LEU A 67 -1.39 6.60 -14.83
N GLY A 68 -1.37 7.74 -14.16
CA GLY A 68 -2.52 8.63 -13.95
C GLY A 68 -3.24 8.50 -12.60
N ILE A 69 -2.78 7.65 -11.67
CA ILE A 69 -3.25 7.64 -10.28
C ILE A 69 -2.09 8.09 -9.38
N PRO A 70 -2.28 9.09 -8.49
CA PRO A 70 -1.27 9.42 -7.49
C PRO A 70 -0.96 8.20 -6.62
N VAL A 71 0.30 7.75 -6.62
CA VAL A 71 0.77 6.67 -5.74
C VAL A 71 1.77 7.25 -4.76
N ASP A 72 1.49 7.08 -3.47
CA ASP A 72 2.33 7.57 -2.38
C ASP A 72 2.95 6.42 -1.61
N VAL A 73 4.19 6.61 -1.16
CA VAL A 73 4.84 5.72 -0.20
C VAL A 73 4.78 6.38 1.18
N PRO A 74 4.38 5.67 2.24
CA PRO A 74 4.36 6.26 3.57
C PRO A 74 5.79 6.64 3.99
N ILE A 75 6.04 7.94 4.10
CA ILE A 75 7.27 8.48 4.67
C ILE A 75 7.34 8.02 6.13
N SER A 76 8.21 7.05 6.41
CA SER A 76 8.47 6.62 7.78
C SER A 76 9.08 7.82 8.53
N PRO A 77 8.49 8.31 9.64
CA PRO A 77 9.05 9.43 10.37
C PRO A 77 10.47 9.04 10.84
N ASN A 78 11.43 9.84 10.40
CA ASN A 78 12.84 9.71 10.71
C ASN A 78 13.05 9.48 12.23
N LYS A 79 13.66 8.34 12.60
CA LYS A 79 13.97 7.98 14.00
C LYS A 79 15.07 8.86 14.65
N ASN A 80 15.56 9.91 14.00
CA ASN A 80 16.61 10.78 14.53
C ASN A 80 16.11 12.00 15.31
N HIS A 81 15.02 11.90 16.07
CA HIS A 81 14.78 12.86 17.16
C HIS A 81 15.57 12.40 18.39
N ARG A 82 16.86 12.69 18.39
CA ARG A 82 17.66 12.73 19.63
C ARG A 82 17.06 13.87 20.45
N ALA A 83 16.44 13.56 21.59
CA ALA A 83 15.99 14.56 22.53
C ALA A 83 17.16 15.53 22.85
N PRO A 84 16.95 16.85 22.85
CA PRO A 84 17.99 17.78 23.28
C PRO A 84 18.35 17.46 24.74
N PRO A 85 19.64 17.54 25.12
CA PRO A 85 20.05 17.29 26.49
C PRO A 85 19.33 18.29 27.40
N GLU A 86 18.61 17.78 28.40
CA GLU A 86 18.07 18.60 29.48
C GLU A 86 19.24 19.39 30.10
N GLN A 87 19.20 20.71 29.95
CA GLN A 87 20.07 21.58 30.73
C GLN A 87 19.55 21.56 32.16
N LYS A 88 20.20 20.77 32.99
CA LYS A 88 19.98 20.75 34.44
C LYS A 88 20.54 22.06 35.02
N ALA A 89 19.65 22.93 35.49
CA ALA A 89 19.99 24.06 36.34
C ALA A 89 20.37 23.60 37.76
#